data_AF-A0A7Y0AJ61-F1
#
_entry.id   AF-A0A7Y0AJ61-F1
#
_cell.length_a   1.000
_cell.length_b   1.000
_cell.length_c   1.000
_cell.angle_alpha   90.00
_cell.angle_beta   90.00
_cell.angle_gamma   90.00
#
_symmetry.space_group_name_H-M   'P 1'
#
loop_
_entity.id
_entity.type
_entity.pdbx_description
1 polymer ?
#
loop_
_entity_poly.entity_id
_entity_poly.type
_entity_poly.pdbx_seq_one_letter_code
_entity_poly.pdbx_strand_id
1 'polypeptide(L)'
;MRNIRRIDKSYINGEFATIQGTEIFDLINPTNRENIGEVILEDENDTRNAIAAAKEAFKTFSKTSVEERIEILKNLKKTVERREKELIETMILEFGGTRQFCTAGFQNMVGDI
;
A
#
# COMPACT_ATOMS: atom_id res chain seq x y z
N MET A 1 -12.71 18.13 16.55
CA MET A 1 -13.19 17.11 15.58
C MET A 1 -11.96 16.48 14.96
N ARG A 2 -11.80 15.14 15.00
CA ARG A 2 -10.70 14.48 14.29
C ARG A 2 -11.00 14.57 12.79
N ASN A 3 -10.04 15.02 11.98
CA ASN A 3 -10.17 14.99 10.53
C ASN A 3 -10.12 13.52 10.07
N ILE A 4 -11.22 13.03 9.50
CA ILE A 4 -11.30 11.70 8.89
C ILE A 4 -10.40 11.71 7.65
N ARG A 5 -9.48 10.74 7.57
CA ARG A 5 -8.59 10.61 6.41
C ARG A 5 -9.37 9.95 5.28
N ARG A 6 -9.43 10.61 4.13
CA ARG A 6 -10.05 10.07 2.91
C ARG A 6 -8.96 9.61 1.93
N ILE A 7 -9.06 8.37 1.47
CA ILE A 7 -8.21 7.77 0.44
C ILE A 7 -9.08 7.64 -0.81
N ASP A 8 -8.86 8.53 -1.78
CA ASP A 8 -9.69 8.69 -2.98
C ASP A 8 -8.90 8.53 -4.28
N LYS A 9 -7.67 8.01 -4.18
CA LYS A 9 -6.75 7.78 -5.29
C LYS A 9 -6.06 6.44 -5.14
N SER A 10 -5.76 5.84 -6.28
CA SER A 10 -5.04 4.57 -6.36
C SER A 10 -3.73 4.73 -7.12
N TYR A 11 -2.74 3.91 -6.80
CA TYR A 11 -1.43 3.98 -7.43
C TYR A 11 -1.41 3.16 -8.73
N ILE A 12 -1.66 3.81 -9.87
CA ILE A 12 -1.76 3.19 -11.19
C ILE A 12 -0.79 3.89 -12.13
N ASN A 13 -0.04 3.11 -12.92
CA ASN A 13 0.92 3.63 -13.91
C ASN A 13 1.98 4.60 -13.33
N GLY A 14 2.42 4.34 -12.09
CA GLY A 14 3.46 5.15 -11.44
C GLY A 14 2.95 6.42 -10.75
N GLU A 15 1.64 6.65 -10.71
CA GLU A 15 1.02 7.88 -10.19
C GLU A 15 -0.16 7.58 -9.27
N PHE A 16 -0.47 8.51 -8.36
CA PHE A 16 -1.74 8.50 -7.62
C PHE A 16 -2.85 9.03 -8.55
N ALA A 17 -3.51 8.12 -9.25
CA ALA A 17 -4.54 8.39 -10.24
C ALA A 17 -5.92 8.56 -9.59
N THR A 18 -6.75 9.40 -10.19
CA THR A 18 -8.19 9.43 -9.89
C THR A 18 -8.83 8.14 -10.40
N ILE A 19 -9.69 7.55 -9.56
CA ILE A 19 -10.41 6.31 -9.84
C ILE A 19 -11.86 6.60 -10.27
N GLN A 20 -12.48 5.64 -10.95
CA GLN A 20 -13.85 5.71 -11.45
C GLN A 20 -14.86 5.09 -10.48
N GLY A 21 -14.40 4.16 -9.65
CA GLY A 21 -15.18 3.64 -8.54
C GLY A 21 -15.69 4.76 -7.63
N THR A 22 -16.87 4.54 -7.07
CA THR A 22 -17.59 5.53 -6.25
C THR A 22 -18.04 4.98 -4.90
N GLU A 23 -17.91 3.67 -4.69
CA GLU A 23 -18.28 3.03 -3.44
C GLU A 23 -17.33 3.49 -2.34
N ILE A 24 -17.90 3.91 -1.20
CA ILE A 24 -17.14 4.34 -0.03
C ILE A 24 -17.14 3.20 0.97
N PHE A 25 -15.96 2.85 1.45
CA PHE A 25 -15.76 1.87 2.51
C PHE A 25 -15.15 2.54 3.74
N ASP A 26 -15.82 2.38 4.88
CA ASP A 26 -15.35 2.90 6.17
C ASP A 26 -14.22 2.02 6.72
N LEU A 27 -13.09 2.65 7.07
CA LEU A 27 -12.01 2.03 7.80
C LEU A 27 -12.34 2.12 9.29
N ILE A 28 -12.65 0.98 9.90
CA ILE A 28 -13.05 0.88 11.30
C ILE A 28 -11.92 0.28 12.12
N ASN A 29 -11.50 0.95 13.19
CA ASN A 29 -10.56 0.38 14.14
C ASN A 29 -11.22 -0.79 14.90
N PRO A 30 -10.69 -2.01 14.81
CA PRO A 30 -11.33 -3.20 15.38
C PRO A 30 -11.31 -3.22 16.93
N THR A 31 -10.48 -2.40 17.57
CA THR A 31 -10.29 -2.40 19.04
C THR A 31 -11.29 -1.52 19.78
N ASN A 32 -11.78 -0.45 19.15
CA ASN A 32 -12.69 0.52 19.77
C ASN A 32 -13.91 0.88 18.88
N ARG A 33 -13.98 0.35 17.66
CA ARG A 33 -15.03 0.59 16.65
C ARG A 33 -15.14 2.04 16.17
N GLU A 34 -14.13 2.86 16.41
CA GLU A 34 -14.09 4.22 15.85
C GLU A 34 -13.79 4.15 14.34
N ASN A 35 -14.47 4.98 13.54
CA ASN A 35 -14.10 5.22 12.15
C ASN A 35 -12.79 6.03 12.13
N ILE A 36 -11.77 5.46 11.49
CA ILE A 36 -10.42 6.01 11.38
C ILE A 36 -10.11 6.58 9.99
N GLY A 37 -11.01 6.37 9.02
CA GLY A 37 -10.83 6.84 7.65
C GLY A 37 -11.89 6.28 6.70
N GLU A 38 -11.87 6.77 5.47
CA GLU A 38 -12.70 6.29 4.37
C GLU A 38 -11.80 5.98 3.18
N VAL A 39 -12.10 4.91 2.47
CA VAL A 39 -11.50 4.60 1.16
C VAL A 39 -12.58 4.55 0.09
N ILE A 40 -12.32 5.16 -1.06
CA ILE A 40 -13.16 4.95 -2.25
C ILE A 40 -12.63 3.69 -2.95
N LEU A 41 -13.49 2.69 -3.14
CA LEU A 41 -13.13 1.43 -3.78
C LEU A 41 -13.05 1.59 -5.29
N GLU A 42 -12.03 0.99 -5.89
CA GLU A 42 -11.90 0.91 -7.34
C GLU A 42 -12.98 0.02 -7.97
N ASP A 43 -13.34 0.31 -9.22
CA ASP A 43 -14.26 -0.52 -10.00
C ASP A 43 -13.54 -1.44 -11.02
N GLU A 44 -14.34 -2.14 -11.84
CA GLU A 44 -13.82 -3.01 -12.89
C GLU A 44 -13.01 -2.24 -13.94
N ASN A 45 -13.35 -0.98 -14.22
CA ASN A 45 -12.64 -0.17 -15.21
C ASN A 45 -11.29 0.32 -14.68
N ASP A 46 -11.23 0.73 -13.41
CA ASP A 46 -9.97 1.02 -12.72
C ASP A 46 -9.03 -0.19 -12.74
N THR A 47 -9.58 -1.39 -12.49
CA THR A 47 -8.85 -2.65 -12.59
C THR A 47 -8.32 -2.89 -14.00
N ARG A 48 -9.13 -2.66 -15.04
CA ARG A 48 -8.68 -2.78 -16.45
C ARG A 48 -7.55 -1.79 -16.77
N ASN A 49 -7.63 -0.56 -16.26
CA ASN A 49 -6.59 0.46 -16.44
C ASN A 49 -5.27 0.03 -15.76
N ALA A 50 -5.34 -0.48 -14.54
CA ALA A 50 -4.17 -1.02 -13.83
C ALA A 50 -3.51 -2.18 -14.59
N ILE A 51 -4.32 -3.11 -15.12
CA ILE A 51 -3.84 -4.23 -15.94
C ILE A 51 -3.17 -3.74 -17.23
N ALA A 52 -3.77 -2.77 -17.92
CA ALA A 52 -3.23 -2.21 -19.14
C ALA A 52 -1.86 -1.52 -18.89
N ALA A 53 -1.76 -0.71 -17.82
CA ALA A 53 -0.53 -0.07 -17.40
C ALA A 53 0.57 -1.11 -17.04
N ALA A 54 0.21 -2.14 -16.28
CA ALA A 54 1.15 -3.21 -15.94
C ALA A 54 1.65 -3.97 -17.19
N LYS A 55 0.76 -4.25 -18.16
CA LYS A 55 1.14 -4.87 -19.44
C LYS A 55 2.09 -3.99 -20.25
N GLU A 56 1.88 -2.68 -20.25
CA GLU A 56 2.78 -1.75 -20.93
C GLU A 56 4.16 -1.73 -20.26
N ALA A 57 4.21 -1.54 -18.94
CA ALA A 57 5.45 -1.56 -18.17
C ALA A 57 6.22 -2.89 -18.32
N PHE A 58 5.52 -4.02 -18.43
CA PHE A 58 6.14 -5.33 -18.59
C PHE A 58 6.98 -5.45 -19.87
N LYS A 59 6.63 -4.73 -20.95
CA LYS A 59 7.39 -4.79 -22.22
C LYS A 59 8.86 -4.37 -22.07
N THR A 60 9.14 -3.49 -21.11
CA THR A 60 10.50 -3.00 -20.79
C THR A 60 11.02 -3.65 -19.51
N PHE A 61 10.21 -3.70 -18.44
CA PHE A 61 10.64 -4.24 -17.15
C PHE A 61 11.04 -5.71 -17.21
N SER A 62 10.38 -6.52 -18.05
CA SER A 62 10.74 -7.94 -18.21
C SER A 62 12.15 -8.16 -18.78
N LYS A 63 12.74 -7.13 -19.39
CA LYS A 63 14.06 -7.17 -20.02
C LYS A 63 15.18 -6.63 -19.13
N THR A 64 14.86 -6.17 -17.92
CA THR A 64 15.90 -5.69 -17.00
C THR A 64 16.80 -6.84 -16.55
N SER A 65 18.02 -6.52 -16.17
CA SER A 65 18.96 -7.47 -15.58
C SER A 65 18.54 -7.84 -14.15
N VAL A 66 19.22 -8.86 -13.60
CA VAL A 66 19.04 -9.24 -12.19
C VAL A 66 19.54 -8.12 -11.28
N GLU A 67 20.66 -7.49 -11.64
CA GLU A 67 21.29 -6.40 -10.89
C GLU A 67 20.37 -5.17 -10.81
N GLU A 68 19.72 -4.80 -11.91
CA GLU A 68 18.75 -3.70 -11.93
C GLU A 68 17.57 -3.99 -10.99
N ARG A 69 17.05 -5.22 -11.00
CA ARG A 69 15.95 -5.61 -10.08
C ARG A 69 16.39 -5.64 -8.62
N ILE A 70 17.60 -6.11 -8.34
CA ILE A 70 18.17 -6.09 -6.99
C ILE A 70 18.26 -4.64 -6.49
N GLU A 71 18.71 -3.71 -7.33
CA GLU A 71 18.84 -2.30 -6.94
C GLU A 71 17.48 -1.66 -6.67
N ILE A 72 16.46 -1.96 -7.48
CA ILE A 72 15.08 -1.51 -7.21
C ILE A 72 14.59 -2.05 -5.86
N LEU A 73 14.79 -3.33 -5.57
CA LEU A 73 14.35 -3.94 -4.31
C LEU A 73 15.12 -3.38 -3.09
N LYS A 74 16.42 -3.13 -3.21
CA LYS A 74 17.22 -2.46 -2.16
C LYS A 74 16.70 -1.06 -1.86
N ASN A 75 16.37 -0.29 -2.90
CA ASN A 75 15.82 1.05 -2.74
C ASN A 75 14.42 1.03 -2.10
N LEU A 76 13.59 0.06 -2.47
CA LEU A 76 12.30 -0.18 -1.81
C LEU A 76 12.49 -0.51 -0.33
N LYS A 77 13.35 -1.48 0.01
CA LYS A 77 13.68 -1.86 1.39
C LYS A 77 14.11 -0.64 2.22
N LYS A 78 15.09 0.13 1.73
CA LYS A 78 15.59 1.33 2.41
C LYS A 78 14.50 2.37 2.67
N THR A 79 13.56 2.52 1.73
CA THR A 79 12.43 3.46 1.87
C THR A 79 11.43 2.98 2.93
N VAL A 80 11.14 1.68 2.93
CA VAL A 80 10.22 1.04 3.88
C VAL A 80 10.80 1.03 5.31
N GLU A 81 12.08 0.69 5.48
CA GLU A 81 12.80 0.72 6.77
C GLU A 81 12.69 2.07 7.46
N ARG A 82 12.86 3.17 6.70
CA ARG A 82 12.74 4.54 7.21
C ARG A 82 11.36 4.88 7.77
N ARG A 83 10.32 4.08 7.46
CA ARG A 83 8.94 4.28 7.90
C ARG A 83 8.45 3.21 8.88
N GLU A 84 9.36 2.46 9.50
CA GLU A 84 9.06 1.38 10.45
C GLU A 84 7.96 1.74 11.45
N LYS A 85 8.16 2.82 12.21
CA LYS A 85 7.20 3.24 13.24
C LYS A 85 5.82 3.50 12.66
N GLU A 86 5.74 4.24 11.55
CA GLU A 86 4.48 4.62 10.92
C GLU A 86 3.72 3.39 10.38
N LEU A 87 4.44 2.45 9.77
CA LEU A 87 3.85 1.22 9.25
C LEU A 87 3.37 0.29 10.38
N ILE A 88 4.14 0.17 11.48
CA ILE A 88 3.72 -0.59 12.66
C ILE A 88 2.48 0.03 13.31
N GLU A 89 2.45 1.34 13.53
CA GLU A 89 1.25 1.99 14.10
C GLU A 89 0.03 1.83 13.18
N THR A 90 0.22 1.91 11.86
CA THR A 90 -0.87 1.73 10.89
C THR A 90 -1.43 0.30 10.97
N MET A 91 -0.57 -0.71 11.01
CA MET A 91 -1.01 -2.10 11.16
C MET A 91 -1.77 -2.35 12.47
N ILE A 92 -1.33 -1.75 13.58
CA ILE A 92 -2.04 -1.85 14.87
C ILE A 92 -3.41 -1.18 14.75
N LEU A 93 -3.47 0.01 14.13
CA LEU A 93 -4.69 0.80 14.01
C LEU A 93 -5.73 0.14 13.09
N GLU A 94 -5.32 -0.39 11.95
CA GLU A 94 -6.21 -0.96 10.92
C GLU A 94 -6.55 -2.43 11.19
N PHE A 95 -5.59 -3.25 11.64
CA PHE A 95 -5.80 -4.69 11.84
C PHE A 95 -6.00 -5.09 13.31
N GLY A 96 -5.71 -4.20 14.27
CA GLY A 96 -5.82 -4.51 15.69
C GLY A 96 -4.75 -5.48 16.22
N GLY A 97 -3.69 -5.73 15.45
CA GLY A 97 -2.60 -6.60 15.85
C GLY A 97 -1.87 -6.08 17.09
N THR A 98 -1.36 -6.97 17.93
CA THR A 98 -0.51 -6.55 19.05
C THR A 98 0.77 -5.92 18.51
N ARG A 99 1.36 -4.98 19.26
CA ARG A 99 2.63 -4.35 18.87
C ARG A 99 3.71 -5.37 18.54
N GLN A 100 3.84 -6.41 19.35
CA GLN A 100 4.80 -7.49 19.12
C GLN A 100 4.58 -8.17 17.76
N PHE A 101 3.34 -8.51 17.42
CA PHE A 101 3.01 -9.15 16.15
C PHE A 101 3.31 -8.23 14.95
N CYS A 102 2.87 -6.97 15.01
CA CYS A 102 3.10 -6.01 13.94
C CYS A 102 4.60 -5.68 13.75
N THR A 103 5.37 -5.58 14.85
CA THR A 103 6.83 -5.42 14.78
C THR A 103 7.49 -6.62 14.14
N ALA A 104 7.12 -7.85 14.51
CA ALA A 104 7.67 -9.06 13.89
C ALA A 104 7.32 -9.13 12.39
N GLY A 105 6.07 -8.80 12.02
CA GLY A 105 5.65 -8.73 10.62
C GLY A 105 6.47 -7.71 9.81
N PHE A 106 6.73 -6.53 10.37
CA PHE A 106 7.60 -5.54 9.75
C PHE A 106 9.04 -6.05 9.57
N GLN A 107 9.61 -6.66 10.61
CA GLN A 107 10.97 -7.21 10.57
C GLN A 107 11.11 -8.32 9.53
N ASN A 108 10.11 -9.19 9.38
CA ASN A 108 10.10 -10.22 8.34
C ASN A 108 10.02 -9.63 6.92
N MET A 109 9.40 -8.46 6.74
CA MET A 109 9.28 -7.78 5.44
C MET A 109 10.62 -7.16 5.00
N VAL A 110 11.40 -6.59 5.94
CA VAL A 110 12.66 -5.89 5.61
C VAL A 110 13.92 -6.67 5.99
N GLY A 111 13.78 -7.85 6.61
CA GLY A 111 14.91 -8.69 7.00
C GLY A 111 15.82 -9.04 5.83
N ASP A 112 17.11 -9.21 6.11
CA ASP A 112 18.02 -9.80 5.13
C ASP A 112 17.70 -11.30 5.00
N ILE A 113 17.64 -11.81 3.76
CA ILE A 113 17.54 -13.24 3.44
C ILE A 113 18.95 -13.85 3.51
#